data_AF-A0A659QMA8-F1
#
_entry.id   AF-A0A659QMA8-F1
#
_cell.length_a   1.000
_cell.length_b   1.000
_cell.length_c   1.000
_cell.angle_alpha   90.00
_cell.angle_beta   90.00
_cell.angle_gamma   90.00
#
_symmetry.space_group_name_H-M   'P 1'
#
loop_
_entity.id
_entity.type
_entity.pdbx_description
1 polymer ?
#
loop_
_entity_poly.entity_id
_entity_poly.type
_entity_poly.pdbx_seq_one_letter_code
_entity_poly.pdbx_strand_id
1 'polypeptide(L)' 'PGTGDAASVWLSDTAEQVNLLVVEPGENAALCLLAQPGVVIAGRTMQLGDAIKIMNDRLKPQVHCHSFSLEQAV' A
#
# COMPACT_ATOMS: atom_id res chain seq x y z
N PRO A 1 5.48 -9.44 4.85
CA PRO A 1 4.44 -8.45 5.22
C PRO A 1 3.32 -9.19 5.96
N GLY A 2 2.89 -8.69 7.11
CA GLY A 2 1.73 -9.18 7.86
C GLY A 2 0.48 -8.31 7.64
N THR A 3 -0.69 -8.80 8.04
CA THR A 3 -1.92 -7.99 8.06
C THR A 3 -1.74 -6.78 8.96
N GLY A 4 -2.09 -5.60 8.46
CA GLY A 4 -1.95 -4.32 9.15
C GLY A 4 -0.62 -3.61 8.91
N ASP A 5 0.33 -4.24 8.22
CA ASP A 5 1.62 -3.60 7.92
C ASP A 5 1.47 -2.48 6.90
N ALA A 6 2.15 -1.36 7.17
CA ALA A 6 2.39 -0.32 6.18
C ALA A 6 3.48 -0.77 5.21
N ALA A 7 3.14 -0.83 3.93
CA ALA A 7 4.03 -1.20 2.86
C ALA A 7 4.07 -0.10 1.79
N SER A 8 5.12 -0.11 1.00
CA SER A 8 5.24 0.77 -0.15
C SER A 8 5.77 0.02 -1.35
N VAL A 9 5.42 0.51 -2.53
CA VAL A 9 5.98 0.05 -3.80
C VAL A 9 6.44 1.26 -4.60
N TRP A 10 7.34 1.01 -5.54
CA TRP A 10 7.81 2.01 -6.48
C TRP A 10 7.25 1.70 -7.86
N LEU A 11 6.58 2.67 -8.46
CA LEU A 11 6.09 2.57 -9.83
C LEU A 11 7.29 2.58 -10.79
N SER A 12 7.33 1.63 -11.72
CA SER A 12 8.49 1.47 -12.61
C SER A 12 8.54 2.53 -13.72
N ASP A 13 7.39 3.11 -14.05
CA ASP A 13 7.22 4.15 -15.07
C ASP A 13 7.54 5.55 -14.53
N THR A 14 7.00 5.90 -13.35
CA THR A 14 7.14 7.25 -12.78
C THR A 14 8.20 7.36 -11.69
N ALA A 15 8.74 6.24 -11.20
CA ALA A 15 9.53 6.18 -9.98
C ALA A 15 8.82 6.82 -8.77
N GLU A 16 7.49 6.85 -8.78
CA GLU A 16 6.68 7.34 -7.68
C GLU A 16 6.52 6.25 -6.62
N GLN A 17 6.65 6.64 -5.35
CA GLN A 17 6.37 5.76 -4.22
C GLN A 17 4.87 5.77 -3.92
N VAL A 18 4.31 4.57 -3.80
CA VAL A 18 2.89 4.37 -3.49
C VAL A 18 2.77 3.70 -2.13
N ASN A 19 1.97 4.31 -1.25
CA ASN A 19 1.71 3.81 0.09
C ASN A 19 0.54 2.84 0.09
N LEU A 20 0.70 1.74 0.81
CA LEU A 20 -0.20 0.59 0.80
C LEU A 20 -0.38 0.04 2.21
N LEU A 21 -1.57 -0.45 2.48
CA LEU A 21 -1.87 -1.20 3.70
C LEU A 21 -2.07 -2.68 3.35
N VAL A 22 -1.29 -3.56 3.96
CA VAL A 22 -1.44 -5.01 3.76
C VAL A 22 -2.67 -5.48 4.53
N VAL A 23 -3.67 -6.04 3.85
CA VAL A 23 -4.89 -6.56 4.49
C VAL A 23 -4.89 -8.08 4.58
N GLU A 24 -4.40 -8.76 3.54
CA GLU A 24 -4.27 -10.22 3.55
C GLU A 24 -2.89 -10.62 3.04
N PRO A 25 -1.99 -11.09 3.91
CA PRO A 25 -0.70 -11.62 3.49
C PRO A 25 -0.88 -12.99 2.83
N GLY A 26 -0.21 -13.19 1.70
CA GLY A 26 -0.09 -14.50 1.07
C GLY A 26 1.38 -14.87 0.85
N GLU A 27 1.62 -16.12 0.48
CA GLU A 27 2.98 -16.67 0.34
C GLU A 27 3.80 -15.95 -0.73
N ASN A 28 3.20 -15.69 -1.89
CA ASN A 28 3.87 -15.07 -3.04
C ASN A 28 3.40 -13.64 -3.33
N ALA A 29 2.20 -13.30 -2.87
CA ALA A 29 1.59 -11.99 -3.06
C ALA A 29 0.70 -11.66 -1.87
N ALA A 30 0.59 -10.39 -1.54
CA ALA A 30 -0.32 -9.88 -0.55
C ALA A 30 -1.44 -9.07 -1.21
N LEU A 31 -2.63 -9.15 -0.65
CA LEU A 31 -3.70 -8.19 -0.93
C LEU A 31 -3.44 -6.93 -0.12
N CYS A 32 -3.34 -5.82 -0.82
CA CYS A 32 -3.11 -4.51 -0.24
C CYS A 32 -4.22 -3.55 -0.63
N LEU A 33 -4.48 -2.56 0.22
CA LEU A 33 -5.32 -1.42 -0.09
C LEU A 33 -4.45 -0.20 -0.35
N LEU A 34 -4.84 0.66 -1.29
CA LEU A 34 -4.19 1.95 -1.47
C LEU A 34 -4.37 2.81 -0.21
N ALA A 35 -3.28 3.28 0.38
CA ALA A 35 -3.25 4.06 1.62
C ALA A 35 -2.90 5.55 1.39
N GLN A 36 -3.27 6.08 0.22
CA GLN A 36 -3.10 7.48 -0.17
C GLN A 36 -4.30 7.96 -0.99
N PRO A 37 -4.53 9.28 -1.14
CA PRO A 37 -5.75 9.81 -1.75
C PRO A 37 -6.07 9.25 -3.14
N GLY A 38 -5.04 9.07 -3.97
CA GLY A 38 -5.16 8.43 -5.27
C GLY A 38 -3.81 8.30 -5.97
N VAL A 39 -3.76 7.47 -7.00
CA VAL A 39 -2.58 7.28 -7.87
C VAL A 39 -3.02 6.74 -9.22
N VAL A 40 -2.26 7.03 -10.28
CA VAL A 40 -2.48 6.41 -11.58
C VAL A 40 -1.48 5.28 -11.78
N ILE A 41 -1.97 4.05 -11.90
CA ILE A 41 -1.16 2.86 -12.17
C ILE A 41 -1.56 2.32 -13.53
N ALA A 42 -0.61 2.27 -14.48
CA ALA A 42 -0.84 1.78 -15.83
C ALA A 42 -2.06 2.44 -16.52
N GLY A 43 -2.24 3.74 -16.33
CA GLY A 43 -3.36 4.51 -16.91
C GLY A 43 -4.70 4.33 -16.18
N ARG A 44 -4.78 3.48 -15.16
CA ARG A 44 -5.96 3.36 -14.29
C ARG A 44 -5.77 4.24 -13.05
N THR A 45 -6.73 5.11 -12.80
CA THR A 45 -6.80 5.82 -11.52
C THR A 45 -7.28 4.87 -10.43
N MET A 46 -6.49 4.76 -9.37
CA MET A 46 -6.84 4.08 -8.13
C MET A 46 -7.07 5.14 -7.04
N GLN A 47 -7.98 4.85 -6.14
CA GLN A 47 -8.40 5.71 -5.04
C GLN A 47 -8.10 5.06 -3.69
N LEU A 48 -8.08 5.88 -2.63
CA LEU A 48 -7.91 5.40 -1.27
C LEU A 48 -8.87 4.23 -0.98
N GLY A 49 -8.33 3.11 -0.50
CA GLY A 49 -9.09 1.90 -0.20
C GLY A 49 -9.30 0.95 -1.38
N ASP A 50 -8.87 1.29 -2.60
CA ASP A 50 -8.90 0.33 -3.71
C ASP A 50 -7.97 -0.85 -3.43
N ALA A 51 -8.48 -2.05 -3.70
CA ALA A 51 -7.74 -3.29 -3.52
C ALA A 51 -6.81 -3.57 -4.71
N ILE A 52 -5.57 -3.93 -4.41
CA ILE A 52 -4.56 -4.35 -5.38
C ILE A 52 -3.78 -5.53 -4.82
N LYS A 53 -3.60 -6.56 -5.65
CA LYS A 53 -2.74 -7.69 -5.30
C LYS A 53 -1.32 -7.43 -5.78
N ILE A 54 -0.36 -7.50 -4.87
CA ILE A 54 1.03 -7.14 -5.12
C ILE A 54 1.94 -8.31 -4.75
N MET A 55 2.87 -8.63 -5.64
CA MET A 55 3.89 -9.66 -5.40
C MET A 55 4.83 -9.23 -4.27
N ASN A 56 5.20 -10.16 -3.39
CA ASN A 56 5.95 -9.86 -2.16
C ASN A 56 7.35 -9.28 -2.43
N ASP A 57 7.96 -9.58 -3.57
CA ASP A 57 9.26 -9.05 -4.01
C ASP A 57 9.21 -7.54 -4.33
N ARG A 58 8.02 -7.03 -4.68
CA ARG A 58 7.78 -5.60 -4.97
C ARG A 58 7.53 -4.79 -3.70
N LEU A 59 7.03 -5.43 -2.64
CA LEU A 59 6.68 -4.75 -1.39
C LEU A 59 7.95 -4.38 -0.60
N LYS A 60 8.01 -3.12 -0.17
CA LYS A 60 9.01 -2.62 0.77
C LYS A 60 8.31 -2.18 2.06
N PRO A 61 8.74 -2.64 3.25
CA PRO A 61 8.17 -2.18 4.51
C PRO A 61 8.39 -0.67 4.67
N GLN A 62 7.35 0.06 5.07
CA GLN A 62 7.51 1.47 5.42
C GLN A 62 8.02 1.58 6.85
N VAL A 63 9.31 1.92 6.98
CA VAL A 63 9.97 2.12 8.29
C VAL A 63 9.54 3.44 8.94
N HIS A 64 8.99 4.35 8.14
CA HIS A 64 8.41 5.60 8.61
C HIS A 64 6.92 5.41 8.86
N CYS A 65 6.59 4.72 9.95
CA CYS A 65 5.34 5.00 10.63
C CYS A 65 5.43 6.45 11.12
N HIS A 66 5.05 7.42 10.28
CA HIS A 66 4.46 8.61 10.87
C HIS A 66 3.30 8.06 11.69
N SER A 67 3.45 8.16 13.01
CA SER A 67 2.45 7.81 14.00
C SER A 67 1.22 8.66 13.71
N PHE A 68 0.41 8.21 12.75
CA PHE A 68 -0.96 8.63 12.64
C PHE A 68 -1.64 8.00 13.84
N SER A 69 -1.60 8.71 14.96
CA SER A 69 -2.56 8.56 16.02
C SER A 69 -3.92 8.78 15.36
N LEU A 70 -4.56 7.69 14.93
CA LEU A 70 -5.99 7.73 14.64
C LEU A 70 -6.63 8.07 15.98
N GLU A 71 -6.86 9.36 16.23
CA GLU A 71 -7.75 9.78 17.28
C GLU A 71 -9.04 9.00 17.05
N GLN A 72 -9.29 8.07 17.98
CA GLN A 72 -10.48 7.27 18.03
C GLN A 72 -11.65 8.26 18.00
N ALA A 73 -12.32 8.39 16.85
CA ALA A 73 -13.54 9.17 16.76
C ALA A 73 -14.55 8.50 17.69
N VAL A 74 -14.89 9.20 18.77
CA VAL A 74 -15.84 8.79 19.81
C VAL A 74 -17.27 8.84 19.32
#